data_AF-A0A9D9YI91-F1
#
_entry.id   AF-A0A9D9YI91-F1
#
_cell.length_a   1.000
_cell.length_b   1.000
_cell.length_c   1.000
_cell.angle_alpha   90.00
_cell.angle_beta   90.00
_cell.angle_gamma   90.00
#
_symmetry.space_group_name_H-M   'P 1'
#
loop_
_entity.id
_entity.type
_entity.pdbx_description
1 polymer ?
#
loop_
_entity_poly.entity_id
_entity_poly.type
_entity_poly.pdbx_seq_one_letter_code
_entity_poly.pdbx_strand_id
1 'polypeptide(L)' 'MKKQPAKPVRVKPPYAPKLTKSAILVCTCGVRYIKTRVDQVVCITCLVQERDLQK' A
#
# COMPACT_ATOMS: atom_id res chain seq x y z
N MET A 1 13.42 -40.13 35.60
CA MET A 1 12.28 -39.26 35.20
C MET A 1 12.77 -38.25 34.16
N LYS A 2 12.38 -38.38 32.89
CA LYS A 2 12.84 -37.49 31.80
C LYS A 2 11.95 -36.24 31.74
N LYS A 3 12.48 -35.07 32.08
CA LYS A 3 11.78 -33.78 31.95
C LYS A 3 11.68 -33.41 30.46
N GLN A 4 10.46 -33.33 29.93
CA GLN A 4 10.22 -32.85 28.57
C GLN A 4 10.53 -31.34 28.49
N PRO A 5 11.25 -30.86 27.47
CA PRO A 5 11.43 -29.43 27.28
C PRO A 5 10.11 -28.81 26.83
N ALA A 6 9.65 -27.79 27.55
CA ALA A 6 8.46 -27.02 27.20
C ALA A 6 8.64 -26.43 25.79
N LYS A 7 7.68 -26.70 24.91
CA LYS A 7 7.66 -26.16 23.55
C LYS A 7 7.58 -24.62 23.62
N PRO A 8 8.29 -23.89 22.75
CA PRO A 8 8.25 -22.43 22.75
C PRO A 8 6.83 -21.96 22.38
N VAL A 9 6.20 -21.22 23.30
CA VAL A 9 4.90 -20.59 23.07
C VAL A 9 5.10 -19.49 22.03
N ARG A 10 4.54 -19.70 20.84
CA ARG A 10 4.61 -18.75 19.74
C ARG A 10 3.70 -17.55 20.05
N VAL A 11 4.25 -16.53 20.71
CA VAL A 11 3.55 -15.27 21.00
C VAL A 11 3.30 -14.56 19.67
N LYS A 12 2.05 -14.57 19.18
CA LYS A 12 1.67 -13.73 18.04
C LYS A 12 1.63 -12.28 18.53
N PRO A 13 2.31 -11.34 17.86
CA PRO A 13 2.24 -9.93 18.25
C PRO A 13 0.78 -9.44 18.15
N PRO A 14 0.26 -8.73 19.17
CA PRO A 14 -1.16 -8.40 19.28
C PRO A 14 -1.67 -7.35 18.28
N TYR A 15 -0.79 -6.76 17.46
CA TYR A 15 -1.18 -5.69 16.54
C TYR A 15 -0.33 -5.73 15.27
N ALA A 16 -0.78 -6.48 14.27
CA ALA A 16 -0.34 -6.24 12.90
C ALA A 16 -1.23 -5.12 12.35
N PRO A 17 -0.67 -3.96 11.92
CA PRO A 17 -1.47 -2.95 11.24
C PRO A 17 -2.13 -3.63 10.05
N LYS A 18 -3.47 -3.60 9.99
CA LYS A 18 -4.22 -4.09 8.83
C LYS A 18 -3.66 -3.34 7.62
N LEU A 19 -3.06 -4.06 6.68
CA LEU A 19 -2.65 -3.51 5.39
C LEU A 19 -3.86 -2.78 4.82
N THR A 20 -3.81 -1.46 4.84
CA THR A 20 -4.80 -0.61 4.18
C THR A 20 -4.79 -1.07 2.73
N LYS A 21 -5.88 -1.70 2.28
CA LYS A 21 -6.03 -2.15 0.91
C LYS A 21 -6.08 -0.91 0.03
N SER A 22 -4.92 -0.43 -0.41
CA SER A 22 -4.81 0.60 -1.42
C SER A 22 -5.19 -0.03 -2.75
N ALA A 23 -6.26 0.48 -3.36
CA ALA A 23 -6.63 0.08 -4.71
C ALA A 23 -5.52 0.53 -5.67
N ILE A 24 -4.91 -0.44 -6.38
CA ILE A 24 -3.99 -0.14 -7.47
C ILE A 24 -4.85 0.17 -8.69
N LEU A 25 -4.77 1.40 -9.18
CA LEU A 25 -5.49 1.89 -10.34
C LEU A 25 -4.56 1.91 -11.56
N VAL A 26 -5.14 1.92 -12.75
CA VAL A 26 -4.42 2.06 -14.02
C VAL A 26 -4.75 3.42 -14.61
N CYS A 27 -3.72 4.23 -14.87
CA CYS A 27 -3.88 5.51 -15.55
C CYS A 27 -4.14 5.31 -17.04
N THR A 28 -4.68 6.32 -17.71
CA THR A 28 -4.85 6.35 -19.17
C THR A 28 -3.53 6.20 -19.93
N CYS A 29 -2.41 6.59 -19.34
CA CYS A 29 -1.07 6.36 -19.89
C CYS A 29 -0.55 4.92 -19.71
N GLY A 30 -1.34 4.01 -19.13
CA GLY A 30 -0.97 2.61 -18.88
C GLY A 30 -0.18 2.37 -17.57
N VAL A 31 0.22 3.43 -16.87
CA VAL A 31 0.97 3.33 -15.61
C VAL A 31 0.03 2.97 -14.46
N ARG A 32 0.40 1.92 -13.71
CA ARG A 32 -0.28 1.56 -12.46
C ARG A 32 0.11 2.54 -11.36
N TYR A 33 -0.86 3.05 -10.62
CA TYR A 33 -0.62 4.01 -9.54
C TYR A 33 -1.55 3.76 -8.37
N ILE A 34 -1.12 4.26 -7.20
CA ILE A 34 -1.96 4.29 -6.00
C ILE A 34 -2.56 5.69 -5.90
N LYS A 35 -3.87 5.75 -5.70
CA LYS A 35 -4.57 7.01 -5.49
C LYS A 35 -4.11 7.64 -4.18
N THR A 36 -3.44 8.78 -4.25
CA THR A 36 -2.92 9.52 -3.09
C THR A 36 -3.81 10.70 -2.68
N ARG A 37 -4.72 11.14 -3.56
CA ARG A 37 -5.67 12.23 -3.33
C ARG A 37 -7.09 11.80 -3.72
N VAL A 38 -8.10 12.36 -3.06
CA VAL A 38 -9.53 12.00 -3.27
C VAL A 38 -9.96 12.17 -4.73
N ASP A 39 -9.49 13.21 -5.41
CA ASP A 39 -9.88 13.52 -6.80
C ASP A 39 -8.82 13.16 -7.85
N GLN A 40 -7.86 12.30 -7.49
CA GLN A 40 -6.82 11.87 -8.42
C GLN A 40 -7.35 10.85 -9.44
N VAL A 41 -7.60 11.32 -10.66
CA VAL A 41 -8.05 10.52 -11.81
C VAL A 41 -6.89 9.93 -12.63
N VAL A 42 -5.72 10.57 -12.57
CA VAL A 42 -4.53 10.20 -13.35
C VAL A 42 -3.32 9.91 -12.45
N CYS A 43 -2.31 9.21 -12.98
CA CYS A 43 -1.05 8.99 -12.27
C CYS A 43 -0.33 10.32 -12.01
N ILE A 44 0.61 10.30 -11.05
CA ILE A 44 1.34 11.51 -10.67
C ILE A 44 2.11 12.14 -11.85
N THR A 45 2.60 11.32 -12.77
CA THR A 45 3.34 11.77 -13.96
C THR A 45 2.46 12.63 -14.87
N CYS A 46 1.26 12.16 -15.19
CA CYS A 46 0.30 12.92 -15.99
C CYS A 46 -0.17 14.17 -15.24
N LEU A 47 -0.43 14.06 -13.93
CA LEU A 47 -0.84 15.20 -13.11
C LEU A 47 0.21 16.33 -13.09
N VAL A 48 1.50 15.98 -13.09
CA VAL A 48 2.59 16.95 -13.14
C VAL A 48 2.69 17.60 -14.52
N GLN A 49 2.55 16.83 -15.60
CA GLN A 49 2.54 17.36 -16.98
C GLN A 49 1.38 18.33 -17.22
N GLU A 50 0.17 18.02 -16.78
CA GLU A 50 -0.99 18.90 -16.94
C GLU A 50 -0.83 20.24 -16.19
N ARG A 51 -0.16 20.21 -15.02
CA ARG A 51 0.13 21.44 -14.26
C ARG A 51 1.17 22.33 -14.95
N ASP A 52 2.11 21.75 -15.68
CA ASP A 52 3.14 22.50 -16.39
C ASP A 52 2.55 23.27 -17.58
N LEU A 53 1.53 22.70 -18.25
CA LEU A 53 0.81 23.35 -19.36
C LEU A 53 -0.07 24.54 -18.97
N GLN A 54 -0.39 24.74 -17.68
CA GLN A 54 -1.21 25.86 -17.21
C GLN A 54 -0.39 27.10 -16.79
N LYS A 55 0.94 27.08 -17.00
CA LYS A 55 1.83 28.22 -16.78
C LYS A 55 2.13 28.96 -18.08
#